data_AF-A0A7Z0SVZ9-F1
#
_entry.id   AF-A0A7Z0SVZ9-F1
#
_cell.length_a   1.000
_cell.length_b   1.000
_cell.length_c   1.000
_cell.angle_alpha   90.00
_cell.angle_beta   90.00
_cell.angle_gamma   90.00
#
_symmetry.space_group_name_H-M   'P 1'
#
loop_
_entity.id
_entity.type
_entity.pdbx_description
1 polymer ?
#
loop_
_entity_poly.entity_id
_entity_poly.type
_entity_poly.pdbx_seq_one_letter_code
_entity_poly.pdbx_strand_id
1 'polypeptide(L)'
;MADAVLLFDGVFLLRPELIDRWDLRVFVSTALDKTVARAVIRESRVSSRADIERRWRERYLPSQQLYFATVHPIDHVDVIVHNDEPRLPAWEIRPH
;
A
#
# COMPACT_ATOMS: atom_id res chain seq x y z
N MET A 1 -29.37 -13.20 -11.25
CA MET A 1 -28.02 -12.71 -11.58
C MET A 1 -27.52 -11.98 -10.35
N ALA A 2 -26.29 -12.24 -9.91
CA ALA A 2 -25.76 -11.56 -8.74
C ALA A 2 -24.93 -10.36 -9.22
N ASP A 3 -25.41 -9.15 -8.94
CA ASP A 3 -24.62 -7.92 -9.04
C ASP A 3 -23.66 -7.89 -7.84
N ALA A 4 -22.58 -8.66 -7.95
CA ALA A 4 -21.56 -8.78 -6.92
C ALA A 4 -20.29 -8.05 -7.33
N VAL A 5 -19.68 -7.34 -6.39
CA VAL A 5 -18.37 -6.70 -6.55
C VAL A 5 -17.35 -7.47 -5.74
N LEU A 6 -16.23 -7.85 -6.36
CA LEU A 6 -15.06 -8.38 -5.67
C LEU A 6 -14.19 -7.21 -5.20
N LEU A 7 -14.02 -7.07 -3.89
CA LEU A 7 -13.01 -6.20 -3.30
C LEU A 7 -11.80 -7.03 -2.89
N PHE A 8 -10.64 -6.72 -3.44
CA PHE A 8 -9.38 -7.41 -3.16
C PHE A 8 -8.34 -6.41 -2.65
N ASP A 9 -7.72 -6.69 -1.50
CA ASP A 9 -6.71 -5.85 -0.87
C ASP A 9 -5.43 -6.64 -0.60
N GLY A 10 -4.29 -5.96 -0.72
CA GLY A 10 -2.98 -6.55 -0.56
C GLY A 10 -1.86 -5.66 -1.08
N VAL A 11 -0.63 -6.13 -0.89
CA VAL A 11 0.57 -5.47 -1.42
C VAL A 11 0.94 -6.03 -2.78
N PHE A 12 1.50 -5.19 -3.65
CA PHE A 12 2.05 -5.57 -4.96
C PHE A 12 1.04 -6.08 -6.00
N LEU A 13 -0.22 -5.63 -5.90
CA LEU A 13 -1.32 -6.10 -6.77
C LEU A 13 -1.36 -5.45 -8.16
N LEU A 14 -0.59 -4.37 -8.37
CA LEU A 14 -0.56 -3.63 -9.64
C LEU A 14 0.63 -4.04 -10.51
N ARG A 15 1.20 -5.23 -10.28
CA ARG A 15 2.24 -5.76 -11.15
C ARG A 15 1.70 -6.02 -12.56
N PRO A 16 2.55 -5.99 -13.60
CA PRO A 16 2.11 -6.21 -14.99
C PRO A 16 1.30 -7.47 -15.21
N GLU A 17 1.55 -8.54 -14.44
CA GLU A 17 0.82 -9.81 -14.60
C GLU A 17 -0.65 -9.75 -14.12
N LEU A 18 -0.98 -8.76 -13.28
CA LEU A 18 -2.28 -8.61 -12.62
C LEU A 18 -3.05 -7.37 -13.06
N ILE A 19 -2.35 -6.34 -13.58
CA ILE A 19 -2.90 -5.00 -13.74
C ILE A 19 -4.16 -4.93 -14.64
N ASP A 20 -4.21 -5.77 -15.67
CA ASP A 20 -5.33 -5.85 -16.62
C ASP A 20 -6.49 -6.74 -16.12
N ARG A 21 -6.42 -7.24 -14.88
CA ARG A 21 -7.47 -8.06 -14.25
C ARG A 21 -8.42 -7.25 -13.38
N TRP A 22 -8.18 -5.95 -13.23
CA TRP A 22 -8.90 -5.08 -12.30
C TRP A 22 -9.73 -4.05 -13.09
N ASP A 23 -11.04 -4.01 -12.84
CA ASP A 23 -11.93 -2.98 -13.41
C ASP A 23 -11.72 -1.60 -12.74
N LEU A 24 -11.25 -1.59 -11.49
CA LEU A 24 -10.94 -0.38 -10.71
C LEU A 24 -9.70 -0.65 -9.84
N ARG A 25 -8.74 0.27 -9.85
CA ARG A 25 -7.48 0.18 -9.11
C ARG A 25 -7.36 1.35 -8.14
N VAL A 26 -7.32 1.03 -6.85
CA VAL A 26 -7.16 2.00 -5.77
C VAL A 26 -5.79 1.83 -5.12
N PHE A 27 -5.00 2.89 -5.05
CA PHE A 27 -3.72 2.90 -4.36
C PHE A 27 -3.82 3.66 -3.04
N VAL A 28 -3.61 2.98 -1.91
CA VAL A 28 -3.56 3.62 -0.59
C VAL A 28 -2.13 4.04 -0.28
N SER A 29 -1.86 5.34 -0.40
CA SER A 29 -0.55 5.94 -0.14
C SER A 29 -0.39 6.27 1.34
N THR A 30 0.81 6.05 1.87
CA THR A 30 1.23 6.49 3.21
C THR A 30 2.74 6.69 3.21
N ALA A 31 3.22 7.73 3.88
CA ALA A 31 4.64 7.98 4.07
C ALA A 31 5.34 6.79 4.76
N LEU A 32 6.56 6.48 4.34
CA LEU A 32 7.28 5.29 4.81
C LEU A 32 7.54 5.34 6.32
N ASP A 33 7.87 6.50 6.86
CA ASP A 33 8.07 6.73 8.30
C ASP A 33 6.79 6.49 9.12
N LYS A 34 5.65 6.97 8.63
CA LYS A 34 4.33 6.71 9.22
C LYS A 34 4.02 5.21 9.21
N THR A 35 4.39 4.51 8.15
CA THR A 35 4.18 3.05 8.03
C THR A 35 4.99 2.29 9.09
N VAL A 36 6.26 2.65 9.31
CA VAL A 36 7.09 2.07 10.37
C VAL A 36 6.52 2.37 11.75
N ALA A 37 6.10 3.62 12.01
CA ALA A 37 5.51 4.01 13.29
C ALA A 37 4.23 3.19 13.61
N ARG A 38 3.37 2.99 12.61
CA ARG A 38 2.17 2.14 12.75
C ARG A 38 2.52 0.68 13.02
N ALA A 39 3.55 0.17 12.37
CA ALA A 39 4.01 -1.20 12.59
C ALA A 39 4.54 -1.41 14.01
N VAL A 40 5.33 -0.47 14.53
CA VAL A 40 5.80 -0.49 15.92
C VAL A 40 4.63 -0.56 16.89
N ILE A 41 3.59 0.27 16.70
CA ILE A 41 2.39 0.23 17.55
C ILE A 41 1.71 -1.14 17.46
N ARG A 42 1.45 -1.62 16.24
CA ARG A 42 0.71 -2.86 15.97
C ARG A 42 1.43 -4.11 16.50
N GLU A 43 2.75 -4.16 16.36
CA GLU A 43 3.57 -5.36 16.60
C GLU A 43 4.26 -5.34 17.98
N SER A 44 4.14 -4.23 18.73
CA SER A 44 4.76 -4.03 20.06
C SER A 44 4.47 -5.12 21.09
N ARG A 45 3.36 -5.87 20.94
CA ARG A 45 3.00 -6.98 21.83
C ARG A 45 3.75 -8.27 21.54
N VAL A 46 4.39 -8.38 20.37
CA VAL A 46 4.95 -9.63 19.84
C VAL A 46 6.47 -9.52 19.63
N SER A 47 7.00 -8.32 19.46
CA SER A 47 8.44 -8.12 19.22
C SER A 47 8.91 -6.79 19.81
N SER A 48 10.20 -6.70 20.10
CA SER A 48 10.79 -5.45 20.56
C SER A 48 10.69 -4.37 19.47
N ARG A 49 10.59 -3.11 19.89
CA ARG A 49 10.59 -1.98 18.96
C ARG A 49 11.81 -2.01 18.01
N ALA A 50 12.98 -2.33 18.55
CA ALA A 50 14.22 -2.41 17.76
C ALA A 50 14.16 -3.51 16.70
N ASP A 51 13.61 -4.68 17.01
CA ASP A 51 13.47 -5.78 16.05
C ASP A 51 12.46 -5.47 14.95
N ILE A 52 11.35 -4.79 15.31
CA ILE A 52 10.35 -4.32 14.35
C ILE A 52 10.99 -3.30 13.40
N GLU A 53 11.62 -2.25 13.94
CA GLU A 53 12.27 -1.21 13.14
C GLU A 53 13.35 -1.80 12.22
N ARG A 54 14.18 -2.72 12.72
CA ARG A 54 15.18 -3.43 11.90
C ARG A 54 14.53 -4.19 10.74
N ARG A 55 13.54 -5.05 11.03
CA ARG A 55 12.83 -5.83 10.00
C ARG A 55 12.18 -4.94 8.95
N TRP A 56 11.60 -3.82 9.37
CA TRP A 56 11.00 -2.86 8.44
C TRP A 56 12.02 -2.19 7.53
N ARG A 57 13.15 -1.73 8.09
CA ARG A 57 14.22 -1.10 7.31
C ARG A 57 14.94 -2.05 6.37
N GLU A 58 15.15 -3.30 6.79
CA GLU A 58 15.98 -4.26 6.04
C GLU A 58 15.17 -5.11 5.06
N ARG A 59 13.85 -5.28 5.28
CA ARG A 59 13.03 -6.19 4.48
C ARG A 59 11.85 -5.50 3.80
N TYR A 60 11.00 -4.82 4.57
CA TYR A 60 9.74 -4.29 4.04
C TYR A 60 9.94 -3.03 3.18
N LEU A 61 10.68 -2.04 3.68
CA LEU A 61 10.94 -0.80 2.95
C LEU A 61 11.71 -1.03 1.64
N PRO A 62 12.79 -1.84 1.60
CA PRO A 62 13.50 -2.10 0.35
C PRO A 62 12.63 -2.82 -0.69
N SER A 63 11.75 -3.73 -0.24
CA SER A 63 10.81 -4.42 -1.13
C SER A 63 9.78 -3.46 -1.72
N GLN A 64 9.25 -2.51 -0.92
CA GLN A 64 8.36 -1.46 -1.42
C GLN A 64 9.06 -0.50 -2.38
N GLN A 65 10.28 -0.10 -2.07
CA GLN A 65 11.09 0.76 -2.94
C GLN A 65 11.37 0.09 -4.30
N LEU A 66 11.76 -1.19 -4.27
CA LEU A 66 11.96 -1.96 -5.50
C LEU A 66 10.68 -2.06 -6.31
N TYR A 67 9.55 -2.32 -5.65
CA TYR A 67 8.25 -2.36 -6.32
C TYR A 67 7.90 -1.02 -6.99
N PHE A 68 8.06 0.10 -6.28
CA PHE A 68 7.79 1.42 -6.85
C PHE A 68 8.72 1.74 -8.03
N ALA A 69 10.00 1.38 -7.92
CA ALA A 69 11.00 1.66 -8.94
C ALA A 69 10.85 0.80 -10.21
N THR A 70 10.18 -0.36 -10.11
CA THR A 70 10.07 -1.32 -11.22
C THR A 70 8.68 -1.37 -11.84
N VAL A 71 7.63 -1.15 -11.04
CA VAL A 71 6.24 -1.29 -11.47
C VAL A 71 5.54 0.06 -11.63
N HIS A 72 6.05 1.13 -11.02
CA HIS A 72 5.43 2.46 -11.08
C HIS A 72 3.91 2.44 -10.81
N PRO A 73 3.46 1.83 -9.69
CA PRO A 73 2.03 1.52 -9.48
C PRO A 73 1.10 2.74 -9.53
N ILE A 74 1.60 3.91 -9.16
CA ILE A 74 0.85 5.18 -9.14
C ILE A 74 0.45 5.63 -10.56
N ASP A 75 1.20 5.21 -11.58
CA ASP A 75 0.92 5.56 -12.98
C ASP A 75 -0.24 4.73 -13.56
N HIS A 76 -0.71 3.74 -12.81
CA HIS A 76 -1.68 2.76 -13.28
C HIS A 76 -2.99 2.76 -12.50
N VAL A 77 -3.19 3.68 -11.55
CA VAL A 77 -4.36 3.66 -10.67
C VAL A 77 -5.39 4.72 -11.03
N ASP A 78 -6.65 4.37 -10.81
CA ASP A 78 -7.81 5.23 -11.00
C ASP A 78 -7.97 6.21 -9.83
N VAL A 79 -7.65 5.76 -8.61
CA VAL A 79 -7.82 6.53 -7.38
C VAL A 79 -6.59 6.38 -6.49
N ILE A 80 -6.10 7.50 -5.96
CA ILE A 80 -5.09 7.53 -4.91
C ILE A 80 -5.75 7.99 -3.62
N VAL A 81 -5.63 7.19 -2.57
CA VAL A 81 -6.08 7.56 -1.22
C VAL A 81 -4.86 7.91 -0.39
N HIS A 82 -4.75 9.17 0.01
CA HIS A 82 -3.72 9.66 0.93
C HIS A 82 -4.13 9.33 2.37
N ASN A 83 -3.41 8.40 2.98
CA ASN A 83 -3.75 7.80 4.26
C ASN A 83 -2.67 8.06 5.33
N ASP A 84 -1.97 9.20 5.27
CA ASP A 84 -1.00 9.59 6.31
C ASP A 84 -1.67 9.82 7.67
N GLU A 85 -2.90 10.32 7.66
CA GLU A 85 -3.76 10.45 8.84
C GLU A 85 -5.08 9.69 8.61
N PRO A 86 -5.25 8.46 9.15
CA PRO A 86 -6.39 7.60 8.81
C PRO A 86 -7.76 8.13 9.23
N ARG A 87 -7.78 9.12 10.13
CA ARG A 87 -9.01 9.80 10.55
C ARG A 87 -9.41 10.95 9.62
N LEU A 88 -8.51 11.37 8.73
CA LEU A 88 -8.69 12.47 7.78
C LEU A 88 -8.14 12.05 6.41
N PRO A 89 -8.65 10.97 5.79
CA PRO A 89 -8.17 10.56 4.48
C PRO A 89 -8.60 11.59 3.42
N ALA A 90 -7.71 11.84 2.48
CA ALA A 90 -8.01 12.57 1.26
C ALA A 90 -7.82 11.63 0.06
N TRP A 91 -8.47 11.92 -1.06
CA TRP A 91 -8.25 11.15 -2.29
C TRP A 91 -8.31 12.04 -3.53
N GLU A 92 -7.64 11.57 -4.58
CA GLU A 92 -7.73 12.12 -5.92
C GLU A 92 -8.13 11.02 -6.91
N ILE A 93 -8.93 11.39 -7.91
CA ILE A 93 -9.30 10.53 -9.02
C ILE A 93 -8.45 10.95 -10.22
N ARG A 94 -7.78 9.99 -10.84
CA ARG A 94 -6.98 10.21 -12.03
C ARG A 94 -7.80 9.87 -13.28
N PRO A 95 -7.99 10.82 -14.21
CA PRO A 95 -8.54 10.50 -15.51
C PRO A 95 -7.48 9.70 -16.30
N HIS A 96 -7.91 8.58 -16.90
CA HIS A 96 -7.14 7.87 -17.92
C HIS A 96 -7.21 8.61 -19.26
#